data_AF-A0A7Z0EPD2-F1
#
_entry.id   AF-A0A7Z0EPD2-F1
#
_cell.length_a   1.000
_cell.length_b   1.000
_cell.length_c   1.000
_cell.angle_alpha   90.00
_cell.angle_beta   90.00
_cell.angle_gamma   90.00
#
_symmetry.space_group_name_H-M   'P 1'
#
loop_
_entity.id
_entity.type
_entity.pdbx_description
1 polymer ?
#
loop_
_entity_poly.entity_id
_entity_poly.type
_entity_poly.pdbx_seq_one_letter_code
_entity_poly.pdbx_strand_id
1 'polypeptide(L)'
;MRLTHVTTAELDRLEFHAVRSGEHGGVAAQLLDLANRVDAGSEIGRAELFVRAGEQWEIAQEFERACAAYQRAIDDGGSTVIDARALRAGALLHLDEVERAQAQLKRLETEGPHGLSTHIHIAEALYAHDDLEGAERWATAGARGYVGADVTPYVHDLLMELLRIRFRIRTDLGLDEDDLDDWADAD
;
A
#
# COMPACT_ATOMS: atom_id res chain seq x y z
N MET A 1 -17.67 25.84 7.69
CA MET A 1 -16.25 25.43 7.75
C MET A 1 -15.63 25.76 6.41
N ARG A 2 -14.44 26.36 6.35
CA ARG A 2 -13.80 26.72 5.06
C ARG A 2 -13.16 25.45 4.48
N LEU A 3 -13.56 25.07 3.26
CA LEU A 3 -12.97 23.94 2.54
C LEU A 3 -11.58 24.31 2.02
N THR A 4 -10.68 23.33 1.96
CA THR A 4 -9.29 23.49 1.54
C THR A 4 -9.07 22.72 0.25
N HIS A 5 -8.65 23.41 -0.81
CA HIS A 5 -8.22 22.74 -2.04
C HIS A 5 -6.80 22.20 -1.83
N VAL A 6 -6.56 20.96 -2.24
CA VAL A 6 -5.27 20.28 -2.06
C VAL A 6 -4.71 19.81 -3.40
N THR A 7 -3.47 20.20 -3.66
CA THR A 7 -2.70 19.80 -4.84
C THR A 7 -1.66 18.73 -4.49
N THR A 8 -1.20 17.98 -5.48
CA THR A 8 -0.10 17.01 -5.30
C THR A 8 1.16 17.68 -4.75
N ALA A 9 1.51 18.86 -5.28
CA ALA A 9 2.69 19.60 -4.83
C ALA A 9 2.62 20.09 -3.37
N GLU A 10 1.42 20.27 -2.82
CA GLU A 10 1.24 20.59 -1.40
C GLU A 10 1.41 19.35 -0.53
N LEU A 11 0.86 18.22 -0.96
CA LEU A 11 1.04 16.94 -0.29
C LEU A 11 2.53 16.55 -0.25
N ASP A 12 3.22 16.60 -1.40
CA ASP A 12 4.65 16.28 -1.50
C ASP A 12 5.49 17.14 -0.55
N ARG A 13 5.14 18.42 -0.38
CA ARG A 13 5.83 19.31 0.56
C ARG A 13 5.64 18.91 2.02
N LEU A 14 4.45 18.44 2.40
CA LEU A 14 4.18 17.95 3.76
C LEU A 14 4.94 16.66 4.04
N GLU A 15 4.93 15.72 3.10
CA GLU A 15 5.64 14.44 3.23
C GLU A 15 7.15 14.63 3.23
N PHE A 16 7.69 15.48 2.35
CA PHE A 16 9.10 15.86 2.35
C PHE A 16 9.50 16.52 3.67
N HIS A 17 8.62 17.36 4.25
CA HIS A 17 8.87 17.93 5.57
C HIS A 17 8.97 16.85 6.64
N ALA A 18 8.07 15.88 6.67
CA ALA A 18 8.09 14.76 7.61
C ALA A 18 9.43 14.00 7.54
N VAL A 19 9.86 13.64 6.33
CA VAL A 19 11.15 12.94 6.10
C VAL A 19 12.33 13.79 6.60
N ARG A 20 12.31 15.11 6.36
CA ARG A 20 13.42 16.00 6.76
C ARG A 20 13.47 16.24 8.27
N SER A 21 12.32 16.33 8.94
CA SER A 21 12.22 16.65 10.37
C SER A 21 12.18 15.43 11.27
N GLY A 22 11.77 14.27 10.74
CA GLY A 22 11.41 13.08 11.52
C GLY A 22 10.06 13.19 12.24
N GLU A 23 9.31 14.29 12.06
CA GLU A 23 8.05 14.54 12.78
C GLU A 23 6.84 13.90 12.08
N HIS A 24 6.92 12.60 11.82
CA HIS A 24 5.90 11.85 11.09
C HIS A 24 4.52 11.93 11.78
N GLY A 25 4.47 11.80 13.10
CA GLY A 25 3.20 11.91 13.81
C GLY A 25 2.56 13.31 13.76
N GLY A 26 3.39 14.36 13.75
CA GLY A 26 2.89 15.72 13.58
C GLY A 26 2.26 15.92 12.20
N VAL A 27 2.92 15.41 11.15
CA VAL A 27 2.43 15.48 9.77
C VAL A 27 1.20 14.60 9.57
N ALA A 28 1.17 13.40 10.14
CA ALA A 28 0.01 12.51 10.10
C ALA A 28 -1.24 13.17 10.69
N ALA A 29 -1.11 13.86 11.83
CA ALA A 29 -2.22 14.60 12.43
C ALA A 29 -2.69 15.76 11.54
N GLN A 30 -1.76 16.47 10.88
CA GLN A 30 -2.09 17.53 9.92
C GLN A 30 -2.82 16.97 8.69
N LEU A 31 -2.40 15.82 8.16
CA LEU A 31 -3.05 15.15 7.03
C LEU A 31 -4.47 14.68 7.39
N LEU A 32 -4.69 14.12 8.59
CA LEU A 32 -6.04 13.77 9.07
C LEU A 32 -6.96 14.99 9.14
N ASP A 33 -6.43 16.11 9.65
CA ASP A 33 -7.17 17.37 9.76
C ASP A 33 -7.45 17.99 8.38
N LEU A 34 -6.51 17.87 7.45
CA LEU A 34 -6.69 18.26 6.06
C LEU A 34 -7.77 17.43 5.37
N ALA A 35 -7.75 16.11 5.52
CA ALA A 35 -8.76 15.20 5.00
C ALA A 35 -10.18 15.54 5.49
N ASN A 36 -10.32 16.04 6.73
CA ASN A 36 -11.61 16.47 7.26
C ASN A 36 -12.17 17.75 6.60
N ARG A 37 -11.32 18.53 5.92
CA ARG A 37 -11.68 19.84 5.37
C ARG A 37 -11.42 19.95 3.87
N VAL A 38 -10.92 18.89 3.24
CA VAL A 38 -10.58 18.89 1.82
C VAL A 38 -11.83 19.14 0.97
N ASP A 39 -11.67 19.98 -0.04
CA ASP A 39 -12.68 20.22 -1.05
C ASP A 39 -12.78 19.04 -2.02
N ALA A 40 -14.00 18.71 -2.47
CA ALA A 40 -14.22 17.59 -3.39
C ALA A 40 -13.58 17.78 -4.77
N GLY A 41 -13.26 19.03 -5.16
CA GLY A 41 -12.53 19.35 -6.38
C GLY A 41 -11.01 19.38 -6.23
N SER A 42 -10.47 18.88 -5.11
CA SER A 42 -9.02 18.75 -4.91
C SER A 42 -8.42 17.69 -5.82
N GLU A 43 -7.15 17.86 -6.18
CA GLU A 43 -6.39 16.84 -6.94
C GLU A 43 -6.23 15.56 -6.12
N ILE A 44 -6.05 15.72 -4.80
CA ILE A 44 -5.95 14.61 -3.85
C ILE A 44 -7.30 14.42 -3.16
N GLY A 45 -7.86 13.22 -3.32
CA GLY A 45 -9.11 12.82 -2.70
C GLY A 45 -9.00 12.63 -1.17
N ARG A 46 -10.15 12.64 -0.50
CA ARG A 46 -10.22 12.48 0.95
C ARG A 46 -9.71 11.11 1.43
N ALA A 47 -10.11 10.02 0.77
CA ALA A 47 -9.59 8.68 1.06
C ALA A 47 -8.05 8.62 0.96
N GLU A 48 -7.47 9.19 -0.09
CA GLU A 48 -6.02 9.23 -0.27
C GLU A 48 -5.32 10.01 0.86
N LEU A 49 -5.87 11.15 1.29
CA LEU A 49 -5.31 11.88 2.46
C LEU A 49 -5.36 11.06 3.75
N PHE A 50 -6.40 10.24 3.95
CA PHE A 50 -6.44 9.31 5.08
C PHE A 50 -5.40 8.20 4.96
N VAL A 51 -5.16 7.69 3.75
CA VAL A 51 -4.07 6.74 3.48
C VAL A 51 -2.71 7.35 3.81
N ARG A 52 -2.40 8.54 3.29
CA ARG A 52 -1.13 9.24 3.57
C ARG A 52 -0.95 9.50 5.06
N ALA A 53 -2.01 9.89 5.76
CA ALA A 53 -1.94 10.01 7.21
C ALA A 53 -1.61 8.69 7.92
N GLY A 54 -2.17 7.57 7.45
CA GLY A 54 -1.88 6.24 7.96
C GLY A 54 -0.43 5.84 7.75
N GLU A 55 0.13 6.05 6.55
CA GLU A 55 1.53 5.75 6.24
C GLU A 55 2.49 6.53 7.14
N GLN A 56 2.19 7.81 7.39
CA GLN A 56 2.97 8.61 8.34
C GLN A 56 2.86 8.07 9.79
N TRP A 57 1.70 7.52 10.20
CA TRP A 57 1.59 6.85 11.49
C TRP A 57 2.39 5.54 11.56
N GLU A 58 2.44 4.76 10.47
CA GLU A 58 3.26 3.54 10.41
C GLU A 58 4.75 3.86 10.53
N ILE A 59 5.24 4.89 9.83
CA ILE A 59 6.64 5.34 9.97
C ILE A 59 6.92 5.78 11.42
N ALA A 60 5.93 6.39 12.09
CA ALA A 60 6.01 6.74 13.51
C ALA A 60 5.81 5.55 14.47
N GLN A 61 5.60 4.33 13.97
CA GLN A 61 5.31 3.11 14.73
C GLN A 61 4.04 3.19 15.61
N GLU A 62 3.07 4.00 15.19
CA GLU A 62 1.79 4.20 15.86
C GLU A 62 0.67 3.44 15.12
N PHE A 63 0.78 2.10 15.11
CA PHE A 63 0.00 1.24 14.23
C PHE A 63 -1.51 1.25 14.50
N GLU A 64 -1.95 1.47 15.74
CA GLU A 64 -3.38 1.64 16.05
C GLU A 64 -3.95 2.90 15.37
N ARG A 65 -3.15 3.97 15.30
CA ARG A 65 -3.54 5.22 14.66
C ARG A 65 -3.52 5.08 13.14
N ALA A 66 -2.55 4.34 12.60
CA ALA A 66 -2.53 3.96 11.19
C ALA A 66 -3.79 3.15 10.82
N CYS A 67 -4.10 2.09 11.58
CA CYS A 67 -5.32 1.30 11.42
C CYS A 67 -6.59 2.15 11.42
N ALA A 68 -6.69 3.11 12.34
CA ALA A 68 -7.83 4.02 12.41
C ALA A 68 -7.91 4.95 11.19
N ALA A 69 -6.78 5.46 10.70
CA ALA A 69 -6.73 6.29 9.50
C ALA A 69 -7.16 5.49 8.25
N TYR A 70 -6.61 4.29 8.06
CA TYR A 70 -6.99 3.42 6.95
C TYR A 70 -8.45 2.99 7.01
N GLN A 71 -9.00 2.72 8.19
CA GLN A 71 -10.44 2.45 8.33
C GLN A 71 -11.29 3.63 7.80
N ARG A 72 -10.86 4.87 8.04
CA ARG A 72 -11.57 6.04 7.52
C ARG A 72 -11.45 6.19 6.01
N ALA A 73 -10.33 5.78 5.41
CA ALA A 73 -10.20 5.70 3.95
C ALA A 73 -11.16 4.64 3.37
N ILE A 74 -11.25 3.47 4.02
CA ILE A 74 -12.18 2.40 3.64
C ILE A 74 -13.63 2.90 3.72
N ASP A 75 -13.99 3.56 4.81
CA ASP A 75 -15.35 4.10 5.02
C ASP A 75 -15.70 5.23 4.04
N ASP A 76 -14.70 6.00 3.58
CA ASP A 76 -14.88 7.03 2.56
C ASP A 76 -15.18 6.43 1.17
N GLY A 77 -14.56 5.30 0.84
CA GLY A 77 -14.76 4.58 -0.42
C GLY A 77 -14.17 5.28 -1.66
N GLY A 78 -13.38 6.34 -1.46
CA GLY A 78 -12.67 7.03 -2.54
C GLY A 78 -11.47 6.22 -3.05
N SER A 79 -10.99 6.59 -4.24
CA SER A 79 -9.80 5.96 -4.83
C SER A 79 -8.53 6.28 -4.03
N THR A 80 -7.65 5.29 -3.91
CA THR A 80 -6.34 5.40 -3.29
C THR A 80 -5.29 4.70 -4.15
N VAL A 81 -4.01 5.08 -4.02
CA VAL A 81 -2.91 4.46 -4.80
C VAL A 81 -2.71 2.99 -4.40
N ILE A 82 -2.61 2.75 -3.09
CA ILE A 82 -2.62 1.42 -2.49
C ILE A 82 -3.98 1.23 -1.83
N ASP A 83 -4.60 0.07 -2.01
CA ASP A 83 -5.89 -0.22 -1.38
C ASP A 83 -5.79 -0.08 0.14
N ALA A 84 -6.63 0.76 0.76
CA ALA A 84 -6.59 1.00 2.20
C ALA A 84 -6.83 -0.27 3.03
N ARG A 85 -7.49 -1.29 2.47
CA ARG A 85 -7.68 -2.61 3.11
C ARG A 85 -6.37 -3.42 3.11
N ALA A 86 -5.50 -3.24 2.11
CA ALA A 86 -4.17 -3.83 2.13
C ALA A 86 -3.30 -3.17 3.20
N LEU A 87 -3.24 -1.83 3.20
CA LEU A 87 -2.50 -1.04 4.20
C LEU A 87 -2.93 -1.36 5.63
N ARG A 88 -4.24 -1.40 5.88
CA ARG A 88 -4.77 -1.79 7.20
C ARG A 88 -4.41 -3.22 7.58
N ALA A 89 -4.28 -4.15 6.63
CA ALA A 89 -3.87 -5.51 6.94
C ALA A 89 -2.42 -5.55 7.41
N GLY A 90 -1.52 -4.80 6.75
CA GLY A 90 -0.13 -4.60 7.21
C GLY A 90 -0.06 -4.04 8.64
N ALA A 91 -0.78 -2.94 8.92
CA ALA A 91 -0.85 -2.37 10.26
C ALA A 91 -1.41 -3.35 11.32
N LEU A 92 -2.38 -4.20 10.97
CA LEU A 92 -2.91 -5.24 11.87
C LEU A 92 -1.88 -6.32 12.17
N LEU A 93 -1.04 -6.70 11.20
CA LEU A 93 0.05 -7.65 11.44
C LEU A 93 1.07 -7.10 12.43
N HIS A 94 1.42 -5.80 12.33
CA HIS A 94 2.29 -5.13 13.31
C HIS A 94 1.70 -5.05 14.72
N LEU A 95 0.37 -5.17 14.86
CA LEU A 95 -0.35 -5.23 16.13
C LEU A 95 -0.57 -6.66 16.64
N ASP A 96 0.04 -7.67 16.00
CA ASP A 96 -0.19 -9.09 16.26
C ASP A 96 -1.66 -9.55 16.10
N GLU A 97 -2.46 -8.79 15.35
CA GLU A 97 -3.89 -9.06 15.08
C GLU A 97 -4.04 -9.91 13.80
N VAL A 98 -3.33 -11.03 13.77
CA VAL A 98 -3.12 -11.87 12.57
C VAL A 98 -4.43 -12.38 11.96
N GLU A 99 -5.37 -12.87 12.77
CA GLU A 99 -6.64 -13.38 12.26
C GLU A 99 -7.47 -12.30 11.56
N ARG A 100 -7.40 -11.06 12.07
CA ARG A 100 -8.11 -9.92 11.47
C ARG A 100 -7.45 -9.49 10.17
N ALA A 101 -6.12 -9.46 10.12
CA ALA A 101 -5.38 -9.17 8.90
C ALA A 101 -5.70 -10.21 7.81
N GLN A 102 -5.61 -11.50 8.13
CA GLN A 102 -5.91 -12.60 7.20
C GLN A 102 -7.36 -12.59 6.72
N ALA A 103 -8.32 -12.33 7.62
CA ALA A 103 -9.73 -12.21 7.23
C ALA A 103 -9.96 -11.04 6.26
N GLN A 104 -9.21 -9.94 6.41
CA GLN A 104 -9.30 -8.79 5.50
C GLN A 104 -8.66 -9.09 4.14
N LEU A 105 -7.46 -9.66 4.11
CA LEU A 105 -6.78 -10.04 2.86
C LEU A 105 -7.60 -11.06 2.08
N LYS A 106 -8.20 -12.06 2.74
CA LYS A 106 -9.08 -13.03 2.09
C LYS A 106 -10.29 -12.39 1.41
N ARG A 107 -10.88 -11.35 2.01
CA ARG A 107 -11.98 -10.60 1.36
C ARG A 107 -11.46 -9.83 0.16
N LEU A 108 -10.34 -9.15 0.34
CA LEU A 108 -9.69 -8.37 -0.71
C LEU A 108 -9.37 -9.22 -1.95
N GLU A 109 -8.87 -10.45 -1.76
CA GLU A 109 -8.55 -11.39 -2.84
C GLU A 109 -9.76 -11.70 -3.74
N THR A 110 -10.98 -11.65 -3.18
CA THR A 110 -12.23 -11.90 -3.92
C THR A 110 -12.86 -10.64 -4.52
N GLU A 111 -12.37 -9.45 -4.17
CA GLU A 111 -13.01 -8.17 -4.42
C GLU A 111 -12.24 -7.34 -5.46
N GLY A 112 -12.48 -7.63 -6.75
CA GLY A 112 -12.08 -6.78 -7.88
C GLY A 112 -10.58 -6.81 -8.23
N PRO A 113 -10.20 -6.18 -9.36
CA PRO A 113 -8.80 -6.06 -9.75
C PRO A 113 -8.08 -5.04 -8.86
N HIS A 114 -6.85 -5.37 -8.46
CA HIS A 114 -5.98 -4.50 -7.66
C HIS A 114 -4.80 -3.98 -8.50
N GLY A 115 -4.32 -2.79 -8.17
CA GLY A 115 -3.09 -2.24 -8.76
C GLY A 115 -1.85 -2.99 -8.30
N LEU A 116 -0.77 -2.94 -9.07
CA LEU A 116 0.52 -3.55 -8.69
C LEU A 116 1.03 -3.05 -7.34
N SER A 117 0.86 -1.76 -7.01
CA SER A 117 1.26 -1.21 -5.70
C SER A 117 0.54 -1.90 -4.53
N THR A 118 -0.71 -2.32 -4.70
CA THR A 118 -1.44 -3.12 -3.70
C THR A 118 -0.84 -4.51 -3.56
N HIS A 119 -0.52 -5.18 -4.67
CA HIS A 119 0.12 -6.50 -4.64
C HIS A 119 1.50 -6.47 -3.99
N ILE A 120 2.33 -5.47 -4.34
CA ILE A 120 3.64 -5.23 -3.74
C ILE A 120 3.50 -5.07 -2.22
N HIS A 121 2.63 -4.15 -1.77
CA HIS A 121 2.44 -3.89 -0.35
C HIS A 121 2.02 -5.15 0.42
N ILE A 122 1.05 -5.92 -0.10
CA ILE A 122 0.60 -7.15 0.57
C ILE A 122 1.71 -8.19 0.63
N ALA A 123 2.44 -8.40 -0.47
CA ALA A 123 3.52 -9.37 -0.52
C ALA A 123 4.63 -9.02 0.49
N GLU A 124 5.02 -7.74 0.58
CA GLU A 124 6.02 -7.28 1.53
C GLU A 124 5.54 -7.39 2.99
N ALA A 125 4.29 -7.00 3.27
CA ALA A 125 3.72 -7.08 4.61
C ALA A 125 3.65 -8.55 5.10
N LEU A 126 3.22 -9.47 4.23
CA LEU A 126 3.18 -10.90 4.57
C LEU A 126 4.59 -11.48 4.75
N TYR A 127 5.53 -11.11 3.87
CA TYR A 127 6.93 -11.52 3.98
C TYR A 127 7.58 -11.06 5.29
N ALA A 128 7.36 -9.80 5.68
CA ALA A 128 7.90 -9.23 6.91
C ALA A 128 7.34 -9.88 8.20
N HIS A 129 6.21 -10.59 8.08
CA HIS A 129 5.54 -11.29 9.17
C HIS A 129 5.56 -12.83 8.99
N ASP A 130 6.57 -13.35 8.29
CA ASP A 130 6.85 -14.78 8.10
C ASP A 130 5.76 -15.61 7.38
N ASP A 131 4.74 -14.97 6.77
CA ASP A 131 3.77 -15.65 5.89
C ASP A 131 4.29 -15.71 4.46
N LEU A 132 5.37 -16.48 4.27
CA LEU A 132 6.02 -16.63 2.97
C LEU A 132 5.10 -17.22 1.89
N GLU A 133 4.24 -18.17 2.27
CA GLU A 133 3.29 -18.77 1.32
C GLU A 133 2.23 -17.74 0.90
N GLY A 134 1.72 -16.93 1.83
CA GLY A 134 0.81 -15.83 1.51
C GLY A 134 1.47 -14.78 0.63
N ALA A 135 2.71 -14.40 0.94
CA ALA A 135 3.49 -13.45 0.15
C ALA A 135 3.68 -13.94 -1.30
N GLU A 136 4.05 -15.23 -1.48
CA GLU A 136 4.22 -15.85 -2.79
C GLU A 136 2.91 -15.82 -3.60
N ARG A 137 1.79 -16.22 -2.97
CA ARG A 137 0.49 -16.25 -3.64
C ARG A 137 0.09 -14.87 -4.15
N TRP A 138 0.21 -13.83 -3.32
CA TRP A 138 -0.16 -12.46 -3.69
C TRP A 138 0.77 -11.87 -4.75
N ALA A 139 2.08 -12.14 -4.65
CA ALA A 139 3.05 -11.68 -5.63
C ALA A 139 2.85 -12.35 -6.99
N THR A 140 2.66 -13.68 -7.01
CA THR A 140 2.36 -14.45 -8.23
C THR A 140 1.05 -14.00 -8.87
N ALA A 141 -0.01 -13.78 -8.08
CA ALA A 141 -1.29 -13.29 -8.60
C ALA A 141 -1.16 -11.90 -9.26
N GLY A 142 -0.43 -10.99 -8.61
CA GLY A 142 -0.17 -9.66 -9.16
C GLY A 142 0.63 -9.70 -10.45
N ALA A 143 1.76 -10.43 -10.46
CA ALA A 143 2.62 -10.53 -11.64
C ALA A 143 1.86 -11.11 -12.86
N ARG A 144 1.12 -12.20 -12.67
CA ARG A 144 0.33 -12.82 -13.75
C ARG A 144 -0.73 -11.91 -14.36
N GLY A 145 -1.21 -10.92 -13.60
CA GLY A 145 -2.17 -9.93 -14.10
C GLY A 145 -1.57 -8.94 -15.10
N TYR A 146 -0.25 -8.75 -15.11
CA TYR A 146 0.42 -7.66 -15.85
C TYR A 146 1.51 -8.14 -16.82
N VAL A 147 2.09 -9.34 -16.63
CA VAL A 147 3.07 -9.90 -17.56
C VAL A 147 2.50 -10.01 -18.98
N GLY A 148 3.25 -9.51 -19.96
CA GLY A 148 2.87 -9.50 -21.38
C GLY A 148 1.81 -8.45 -21.75
N ALA A 149 1.34 -7.64 -20.80
CA ALA A 149 0.45 -6.52 -21.08
C ALA A 149 1.25 -5.31 -21.63
N ASP A 150 0.62 -4.53 -22.51
CA ASP A 150 1.15 -3.22 -22.93
C ASP A 150 0.91 -2.21 -21.80
N VAL A 151 1.97 -1.88 -21.07
CA VAL A 151 1.91 -1.07 -19.85
C VAL A 151 2.76 0.19 -19.97
N THR A 152 2.38 1.23 -19.23
CA THR A 152 3.21 2.44 -19.13
C THR A 152 4.56 2.14 -18.45
N PRO A 153 5.62 2.94 -18.69
CA PRO A 153 6.91 2.74 -18.03
C PRO A 153 6.83 2.65 -16.50
N TYR A 154 5.98 3.49 -15.87
CA TYR A 154 5.74 3.44 -14.43
C TYR A 154 5.17 2.10 -13.96
N VAL A 155 4.23 1.52 -14.72
CA VAL A 155 3.62 0.22 -14.39
C VAL A 155 4.61 -0.92 -14.67
N HIS A 156 5.47 -0.79 -15.68
CA HIS A 156 6.58 -1.71 -15.91
C HIS A 156 7.55 -1.74 -14.72
N ASP A 157 7.95 -0.58 -14.21
CA ASP A 157 8.86 -0.49 -13.04
C ASP A 157 8.26 -1.19 -11.80
N LEU A 158 6.96 -0.99 -11.54
CA LEU A 158 6.25 -1.70 -10.47
C LEU A 158 6.17 -3.21 -10.71
N LEU A 159 5.99 -3.64 -11.96
CA LEU A 159 5.98 -5.07 -12.28
C LEU A 159 7.36 -5.69 -11.99
N MET A 160 8.44 -5.00 -12.38
CA MET A 160 9.81 -5.42 -12.09
C MET A 160 10.12 -5.43 -10.60
N GLU A 161 9.58 -4.48 -9.84
CA GLU A 161 9.65 -4.51 -8.38
C GLU A 161 8.96 -5.74 -7.79
N LEU A 162 7.72 -6.02 -8.22
CA LEU A 162 6.98 -7.18 -7.76
C LEU A 162 7.67 -8.50 -8.11
N LEU A 163 8.25 -8.64 -9.30
CA LEU A 163 8.99 -9.83 -9.70
C LEU A 163 10.25 -10.03 -8.86
N ARG A 164 11.01 -8.97 -8.56
CA ARG A 164 12.17 -9.06 -7.65
C ARG A 164 11.77 -9.48 -6.23
N ILE A 165 10.68 -8.93 -5.71
CA ILE A 165 10.12 -9.32 -4.40
C ILE A 165 9.74 -10.80 -4.43
N ARG A 166 9.02 -11.23 -5.48
CA ARG A 166 8.60 -12.62 -5.68
C ARG A 166 9.79 -13.57 -5.72
N PHE A 167 10.82 -13.26 -6.49
CA PHE A 167 12.03 -14.08 -6.61
C PHE A 167 12.67 -14.33 -5.23
N ARG A 168 12.79 -13.28 -4.41
CA ARG A 168 13.29 -13.40 -3.03
C ARG A 168 12.39 -14.30 -2.17
N ILE A 169 11.07 -14.10 -2.20
CA ILE A 169 10.11 -14.93 -1.44
C ILE A 169 10.25 -16.41 -1.83
N ARG A 170 10.34 -16.71 -3.13
CA ARG A 170 10.49 -18.08 -3.64
C ARG A 170 11.81 -18.72 -3.23
N THR A 171 12.89 -17.94 -3.27
CA THR A 171 14.21 -18.38 -2.79
C THR A 171 14.15 -18.78 -1.31
N ASP A 172 13.50 -17.97 -0.48
CA ASP A 172 13.34 -18.25 0.95
C ASP A 172 12.41 -19.46 1.23
N LEU A 173 11.46 -19.74 0.32
CA LEU A 173 10.66 -20.96 0.32
C LEU A 173 11.39 -22.20 -0.23
N GLY A 174 12.58 -22.03 -0.84
CA GLY A 174 13.31 -23.11 -1.50
C GLY A 174 12.64 -23.63 -2.78
N LEU A 175 11.86 -22.78 -3.46
CA LEU A 175 11.23 -23.09 -4.74
C LEU A 175 12.21 -22.85 -5.90
N ASP A 176 12.09 -23.66 -6.95
CA ASP A 176 12.86 -23.46 -8.19
C ASP A 176 12.37 -22.21 -8.94
N GLU A 177 13.23 -21.64 -9.78
CA GLU A 177 12.88 -20.56 -10.71
C GLU A 177 11.77 -21.02 -11.69
N ASP A 178 10.91 -20.09 -12.09
CA ASP A 178 9.88 -20.32 -13.11
C ASP A 178 9.79 -19.22 -14.18
N ASP A 179 8.77 -19.31 -15.03
CA ASP A 179 8.59 -18.43 -16.19
C ASP A 179 8.44 -16.94 -15.83
N LEU A 180 8.01 -16.63 -14.61
CA LEU A 180 7.94 -15.24 -14.13
C LEU A 180 9.32 -14.74 -13.69
N ASP A 181 10.22 -15.63 -13.27
CA ASP A 181 11.59 -15.28 -12.92
C ASP A 181 12.41 -15.02 -14.20
N ASP A 182 12.20 -15.82 -15.27
CA ASP A 182 12.76 -15.55 -16.62
C ASP A 182 12.36 -14.17 -17.16
N TRP A 183 11.13 -13.72 -16.86
CA TRP A 183 10.63 -12.40 -17.26
C TRP A 183 11.33 -11.25 -16.54
N ALA A 184 11.78 -11.47 -15.30
CA ALA A 184 12.52 -10.48 -14.53
C ALA A 184 13.93 -10.25 -15.09
N ASP A 185 14.52 -11.27 -15.71
CA ASP A 185 15.87 -11.25 -16.29
C ASP A 185 15.93 -10.75 -17.74
N ALA A 186 14.77 -10.60 -18.40
CA ALA A 186 14.68 -10.24 -19.81
C ALA A 186 14.79 -8.72 -20.10
N ASP A 187 14.99 -7.89 -19.07
CA ASP A 187 15.13 -6.42 -19.15
C ASP A 187 16.58 -5.96 -19.44
#